data_AF-A0A380QJL7-F1
#
_entry.id   AF-A0A380QJL7-F1
#
_cell.length_a   1.000
_cell.length_b   1.000
_cell.length_c   1.000
_cell.angle_alpha   90.00
_cell.angle_beta   90.00
_cell.angle_gamma   90.00
#
_symmetry.space_group_name_H-M   'P 1'
#
loop_
_entity.id
_entity.type
_entity.pdbx_description
1 polymer ?
#
loop_
_entity_poly.entity_id
_entity_poly.type
_entity_poly.pdbx_seq_one_letter_code
_entity_poly.pdbx_strand_id
1 'polypeptide(L)'
;MQKIGDIPNTRADSNGEFTDGNVAGGTPPTILPAEWFNTIQRELINVLVAGGVTPDTTKFNQLTTAISKLITDGGFLKTTNNLSEIKNAGQAAVAQTLANLGIQEASLTNAGLVRLSDNVGSTDTTLAATINSVTYTFGQAQSKMSKASNGADIPDKAAFRLALQLGAAALLGVGTRDDIPAGSTSLLATMDCLASLIPKRSYSANDYIRIPDVPRGLMIQWGYFSSGQGVNFPTPFSVDCLTVLQIPQSADTGAHGLIYHQTLSFNAQGFLRNAAASSVPCRWIAIGY
;
A
#
# COMPACT_ATOMS: atom_id res chain seq x y z
N MET A 1 -4.17 80.06 -0.85
CA MET A 1 -3.57 81.24 -1.51
C MET A 1 -4.62 82.32 -1.72
N GLN A 2 -4.30 83.58 -1.38
CA GLN A 2 -5.14 84.75 -1.69
C GLN A 2 -5.07 85.06 -3.20
N LYS A 3 -5.96 85.90 -3.74
CA LYS A 3 -5.82 86.53 -5.07
C LYS A 3 -5.19 87.92 -4.95
N ILE A 4 -4.61 88.45 -6.04
CA ILE A 4 -4.02 89.80 -6.05
C ILE A 4 -5.06 90.90 -5.81
N GLY A 5 -6.32 90.66 -6.20
CA GLY A 5 -7.45 91.54 -5.89
C GLY A 5 -7.93 91.51 -4.43
N ASP A 6 -7.56 90.49 -3.64
CA ASP A 6 -7.89 90.41 -2.21
C ASP A 6 -6.94 91.28 -1.35
N ILE A 7 -5.75 91.56 -1.87
CA ILE A 7 -4.82 92.53 -1.31
C ILE A 7 -5.28 93.92 -1.78
N PRO A 8 -5.22 94.99 -0.96
CA PRO A 8 -5.62 96.34 -1.36
C PRO A 8 -4.88 96.86 -2.60
N ASN A 9 -5.35 96.46 -3.78
CA ASN A 9 -4.76 96.68 -5.08
C ASN A 9 -5.86 97.08 -6.06
N THR A 10 -6.06 98.38 -6.20
CA THR A 10 -7.09 98.97 -7.06
C THR A 10 -6.84 98.79 -8.57
N ARG A 11 -5.86 97.94 -8.95
CA ARG A 11 -5.41 97.72 -10.33
C ARG A 11 -5.38 96.23 -10.72
N ALA A 12 -6.04 95.38 -9.95
CA ALA A 12 -6.42 94.04 -10.43
C ALA A 12 -7.60 94.17 -11.41
N ASP A 13 -7.77 93.19 -12.28
CA ASP A 13 -8.92 93.15 -13.19
C ASP A 13 -10.24 92.81 -12.46
N SER A 14 -11.34 92.70 -13.20
CA SER A 14 -12.65 92.34 -12.63
C SER A 14 -12.73 90.93 -12.04
N ASN A 15 -11.74 90.07 -12.29
CA ASN A 15 -11.64 88.70 -11.77
C ASN A 15 -10.67 88.59 -10.58
N GLY A 16 -10.06 89.71 -10.18
CA GLY A 16 -9.06 89.79 -9.12
C GLY A 16 -7.69 89.25 -9.55
N GLU A 17 -7.36 89.32 -10.84
CA GLU A 17 -6.14 88.81 -11.46
C GLU A 17 -5.19 89.95 -11.92
N PHE A 18 -3.99 89.57 -12.36
CA PHE A 18 -3.01 90.49 -12.91
C PHE A 18 -3.42 90.98 -14.29
N THR A 19 -3.19 92.27 -14.56
CA THR A 19 -3.35 92.88 -15.87
C THR A 19 -2.15 93.77 -16.21
N ASP A 20 -1.70 93.71 -17.46
CA ASP A 20 -0.69 94.63 -18.00
C ASP A 20 -1.24 96.07 -18.15
N GLY A 21 -2.54 96.27 -17.89
CA GLY A 21 -3.23 97.52 -18.15
C GLY A 21 -3.28 97.86 -19.63
N ASN A 22 -3.70 99.08 -19.94
CA ASN A 22 -3.64 99.67 -21.27
C ASN A 22 -3.27 101.14 -21.13
N VAL A 23 -1.99 101.46 -21.31
CA VAL A 23 -1.45 102.81 -21.16
C VAL A 23 -2.08 103.81 -22.13
N ALA A 24 -2.47 103.37 -23.33
CA ALA A 24 -3.18 104.21 -24.32
C ALA A 24 -4.66 104.42 -23.96
N GLY A 25 -5.24 103.49 -23.20
CA GLY A 25 -6.63 103.54 -22.70
C GLY A 25 -6.77 104.05 -21.26
N GLY A 26 -5.72 104.57 -20.64
CA GLY A 26 -5.74 105.13 -19.28
C GLY A 26 -5.89 104.10 -18.15
N THR A 27 -5.79 102.79 -18.43
CA THR A 27 -5.83 101.74 -17.39
C THR A 27 -4.41 101.40 -16.97
N PRO A 28 -3.98 101.70 -15.74
CA PRO A 28 -2.63 101.39 -15.30
C PRO A 28 -2.44 99.88 -15.08
N PRO A 29 -1.21 99.34 -15.26
CA PRO A 29 -0.89 97.95 -14.92
C PRO A 29 -1.06 97.64 -13.43
N THR A 30 -1.25 96.36 -13.09
CA THR A 30 -1.34 95.86 -11.72
C THR A 30 -0.07 96.18 -10.92
N ILE A 31 -0.25 96.72 -9.71
CA ILE A 31 0.86 96.89 -8.76
C ILE A 31 1.22 95.53 -8.18
N LEU A 32 2.51 95.24 -7.98
CA LEU A 32 2.99 94.01 -7.35
C LEU A 32 3.39 94.29 -5.88
N PRO A 33 2.46 94.23 -4.91
CA PRO A 33 2.73 94.50 -3.51
C PRO A 33 3.50 93.35 -2.84
N ALA A 34 4.30 93.67 -1.82
CA ALA A 34 5.06 92.69 -1.03
C ALA A 34 4.17 91.60 -0.39
N GLU A 35 2.94 91.96 0.00
CA GLU A 35 1.97 91.03 0.57
C GLU A 35 1.68 89.85 -0.39
N TRP A 36 1.63 90.10 -1.69
CA TRP A 36 1.42 89.05 -2.69
C TRP A 36 2.58 88.07 -2.73
N PHE A 37 3.81 88.59 -2.82
CA PHE A 37 5.02 87.78 -2.83
C PHE A 37 5.18 86.97 -1.54
N ASN A 38 4.84 87.57 -0.39
CA ASN A 38 4.83 86.88 0.89
C ASN A 38 3.80 85.75 0.95
N THR A 39 2.64 85.90 0.31
CA THR A 39 1.64 84.84 0.19
C THR A 39 2.18 83.64 -0.59
N ILE A 40 2.82 83.86 -1.74
CA ILE A 40 3.48 82.78 -2.50
C ILE A 40 4.60 82.15 -1.66
N GLN A 41 5.46 82.95 -1.03
CA GLN A 41 6.55 82.47 -0.18
C GLN A 41 6.02 81.56 0.93
N ARG A 42 4.96 81.96 1.63
CA ARG A 42 4.36 81.15 2.71
C ARG A 42 3.82 79.82 2.20
N GLU A 43 3.14 79.78 1.05
CA GLU A 43 2.63 78.53 0.49
C GLU A 43 3.77 77.58 0.10
N LEU A 44 4.84 78.10 -0.50
CA LEU A 44 6.03 77.30 -0.78
C LEU A 44 6.70 76.79 0.51
N ILE A 45 6.82 77.65 1.52
CA ILE A 45 7.35 77.26 2.84
C ILE A 45 6.47 76.18 3.50
N ASN A 46 5.14 76.24 3.36
CA ASN A 46 4.25 75.20 3.86
C ASN A 46 4.51 73.84 3.18
N VAL A 47 4.80 73.81 1.88
CA VAL A 47 5.20 72.57 1.19
C VAL A 47 6.51 72.02 1.75
N LEU A 48 7.49 72.89 2.03
CA LEU A 48 8.74 72.50 2.68
C LEU A 48 8.47 71.87 4.05
N VAL A 49 7.66 72.54 4.90
CA VAL A 49 7.28 72.04 6.23
C VAL A 49 6.56 70.70 6.14
N ALA A 50 5.60 70.55 5.23
CA ALA A 50 4.89 69.28 5.02
C ALA A 50 5.83 68.14 4.60
N GLY A 51 6.83 68.43 3.77
CA GLY A 51 7.92 67.50 3.44
C GLY A 51 8.96 67.32 4.54
N GLY A 52 8.82 67.97 5.70
CA GLY A 52 9.80 67.96 6.78
C GLY A 52 11.16 68.53 6.38
N VAL A 53 11.18 69.52 5.48
CA VAL A 53 12.36 70.27 5.05
C VAL A 53 12.37 71.62 5.77
N THR A 54 13.46 71.94 6.47
CA THR A 54 13.63 73.25 7.13
C THR A 54 14.13 74.27 6.12
N PRO A 55 13.53 75.48 6.01
CA PRO A 55 14.00 76.53 5.11
C PRO A 55 15.47 76.94 5.35
N ASP A 56 16.28 76.91 4.30
CA ASP A 56 17.70 77.25 4.31
C ASP A 56 18.02 78.26 3.20
N THR A 57 18.62 79.40 3.57
CA THR A 57 18.94 80.48 2.62
C THR A 57 20.06 80.14 1.63
N THR A 58 20.79 79.05 1.87
CA THR A 58 21.92 78.60 1.03
C THR A 58 21.53 77.52 0.02
N LYS A 59 20.27 77.04 0.03
CA LYS A 59 19.79 75.93 -0.80
C LYS A 59 18.68 76.37 -1.76
N PHE A 60 18.82 76.03 -3.04
CA PHE A 60 17.86 76.39 -4.09
C PHE A 60 17.05 75.20 -4.64
N ASN A 61 17.11 74.03 -4.00
CA ASN A 61 16.40 72.81 -4.42
C ASN A 61 15.37 72.29 -3.39
N GLN A 62 15.04 73.11 -2.39
CA GLN A 62 14.26 72.68 -1.22
C GLN A 62 12.83 72.26 -1.57
N LEU A 63 12.18 72.96 -2.52
CA LEU A 63 10.84 72.60 -2.98
C LEU A 63 10.83 71.22 -3.64
N THR A 64 11.81 70.95 -4.50
CA THR A 64 11.98 69.64 -5.14
C THR A 64 12.24 68.55 -4.11
N THR A 65 13.13 68.81 -3.13
CA THR A 65 13.39 67.87 -2.04
C THR A 65 12.13 67.56 -1.23
N ALA A 66 11.34 68.58 -0.88
CA ALA A 66 10.10 68.41 -0.13
C ALA A 66 9.08 67.59 -0.92
N ILE A 67 8.89 67.89 -2.21
CA ILE A 67 7.98 67.14 -3.09
C ILE A 67 8.43 65.69 -3.25
N SER A 68 9.72 65.44 -3.52
CA SER A 68 10.26 64.08 -3.62
C SER A 68 10.04 63.28 -2.33
N LYS A 69 10.19 63.94 -1.18
CA LYS A 69 9.96 63.30 0.12
C LYS A 69 8.48 63.04 0.36
N LEU A 70 7.57 63.98 0.08
CA LEU A 70 6.12 63.75 0.17
C LEU A 70 5.64 62.58 -0.69
N ILE A 71 6.20 62.42 -1.89
CA ILE A 71 5.90 61.29 -2.78
C ILE A 71 6.49 59.98 -2.22
N THR A 72 7.68 60.01 -1.63
CA THR A 72 8.34 58.79 -1.14
C THR A 72 7.78 58.33 0.20
N ASP A 73 7.53 59.26 1.11
CA ASP A 73 7.05 59.02 2.47
C ASP A 73 5.52 58.84 2.52
N GLY A 74 4.80 59.21 1.46
CA GLY A 74 3.35 59.03 1.34
C GLY A 74 2.86 57.56 1.35
N GLY A 75 3.78 56.59 1.48
CA GLY A 75 3.45 55.18 1.70
C GLY A 75 2.91 54.47 0.45
N PHE A 76 3.16 54.99 -0.74
CA PHE A 76 2.69 54.40 -1.98
C PHE A 76 3.48 53.14 -2.36
N LEU A 77 2.77 52.11 -2.82
CA LEU A 77 3.38 50.93 -3.42
C LEU A 77 4.01 51.30 -4.77
N LYS A 78 5.22 50.81 -5.01
CA LYS A 78 5.97 51.07 -6.25
C LYS A 78 5.81 49.87 -7.18
N THR A 79 5.06 50.03 -8.27
CA THR A 79 4.79 48.95 -9.25
C THR A 79 6.05 48.39 -9.91
N THR A 80 7.11 49.20 -10.04
CA THR A 80 8.41 48.77 -10.57
C THR A 80 9.31 48.10 -9.53
N ASN A 81 8.98 48.20 -8.25
CA ASN A 81 9.80 47.71 -7.14
C ASN A 81 9.33 46.36 -6.59
N ASN A 82 8.36 45.71 -7.27
CA ASN A 82 7.82 44.39 -6.97
C ASN A 82 7.50 44.19 -5.47
N LEU A 83 6.89 45.20 -4.83
CA LEU A 83 6.46 45.18 -3.43
C LEU A 83 7.59 44.96 -2.40
N SER A 84 8.85 45.21 -2.76
CA SER A 84 9.96 45.03 -1.82
C SER A 84 9.89 45.99 -0.63
N GLU A 85 9.17 47.11 -0.73
CA GLU A 85 8.83 47.98 0.40
C GLU A 85 8.05 47.27 1.52
N ILE A 86 7.13 46.35 1.18
CA ILE A 86 6.36 45.56 2.17
C ILE A 86 7.29 44.59 2.89
N LYS A 87 8.21 43.95 2.15
CA LYS A 87 9.24 43.07 2.72
C LYS A 87 10.13 43.83 3.69
N ASN A 88 10.56 45.03 3.32
CA ASN A 88 11.43 45.88 4.15
C ASN A 88 10.71 46.42 5.39
N ALA A 89 9.40 46.66 5.32
CA ALA A 89 8.57 47.01 6.47
C ALA A 89 8.45 45.87 7.51
N GLY A 90 8.84 44.65 7.13
CA GLY A 90 9.02 43.52 8.05
C GLY A 90 7.89 42.49 8.02
N GLN A 91 8.05 41.42 8.81
CA GLN A 91 7.14 40.27 8.80
C GLN A 91 5.69 40.62 9.15
N ALA A 92 5.46 41.60 10.03
CA ALA A 92 4.12 42.04 10.38
C ALA A 92 3.37 42.68 9.18
N ALA A 93 4.08 43.50 8.38
CA ALA A 93 3.51 44.11 7.18
C ALA A 93 3.22 43.06 6.10
N VAL A 94 4.10 42.07 5.95
CA VAL A 94 3.88 40.92 5.05
C VAL A 94 2.65 40.13 5.50
N ALA A 95 2.55 39.78 6.78
CA ALA A 95 1.40 39.03 7.32
C ALA A 95 0.07 39.79 7.12
N GLN A 96 0.06 41.09 7.40
CA GLN A 96 -1.13 41.92 7.18
C GLN A 96 -1.50 42.02 5.70
N THR A 97 -0.51 42.08 4.80
CA THR A 97 -0.74 42.11 3.35
C THR A 97 -1.36 40.81 2.87
N LEU A 98 -0.84 39.66 3.32
CA LEU A 98 -1.43 38.35 3.03
C LEU A 98 -2.89 38.28 3.52
N ALA A 99 -3.15 38.72 4.76
CA ALA A 99 -4.50 38.78 5.31
C ALA A 99 -5.45 39.69 4.50
N ASN A 100 -5.00 40.89 4.11
CA ASN A 100 -5.78 41.82 3.28
C ASN A 100 -6.10 41.24 1.88
N LEU A 101 -5.22 40.40 1.35
CA LEU A 101 -5.42 39.68 0.09
C LEU A 101 -6.23 38.38 0.26
N GLY A 102 -6.65 38.04 1.48
CA GLY A 102 -7.31 36.77 1.77
C GLY A 102 -6.40 35.54 1.60
N ILE A 103 -5.09 35.73 1.55
CA ILE A 103 -4.10 34.66 1.50
C ILE A 103 -3.81 34.23 2.93
N GLN A 104 -4.13 32.98 3.25
CA GLN A 104 -4.00 32.40 4.58
C GLN A 104 -3.37 31.01 4.49
N GLU A 105 -2.75 30.55 5.57
CA GLU A 105 -2.34 29.15 5.71
C GLU A 105 -3.59 28.24 5.70
N ALA A 106 -3.47 27.05 5.12
CA ALA A 106 -4.57 26.10 5.13
C ALA A 106 -4.86 25.61 6.55
N SER A 107 -6.13 25.28 6.80
CA SER A 107 -6.58 24.65 8.02
C SER A 107 -7.44 23.41 7.69
N LEU A 108 -7.93 22.73 8.73
CA LEU A 108 -8.86 21.61 8.55
C LEU A 108 -10.21 22.03 7.97
N THR A 109 -10.56 23.32 8.05
CA THR A 109 -11.87 23.85 7.63
C THR A 109 -11.79 24.87 6.51
N ASN A 110 -10.60 25.37 6.18
CA ASN A 110 -10.39 26.43 5.21
C ASN A 110 -9.22 26.11 4.27
N ALA A 111 -9.44 26.26 2.97
CA ALA A 111 -8.37 26.20 1.98
C ALA A 111 -7.39 27.37 2.20
N GLY A 112 -6.10 27.12 1.92
CA GLY A 112 -5.01 28.09 2.07
C GLY A 112 -3.68 27.58 1.49
N LEU A 113 -2.60 28.30 1.75
CA LEU A 113 -1.24 27.89 1.40
C LEU A 113 -0.82 26.68 2.26
N VAL A 114 -0.14 25.72 1.66
CA VAL A 114 0.39 24.54 2.36
C VAL A 114 1.86 24.37 1.99
N ARG A 115 2.67 24.01 2.98
CA ARG A 115 4.07 23.66 2.76
C ARG A 115 4.17 22.24 2.22
N LEU A 116 4.89 22.05 1.12
CA LEU A 116 5.08 20.73 0.51
C LEU A 116 6.29 20.02 1.11
N SER A 117 6.22 18.69 1.24
CA SER A 117 7.33 17.87 1.72
C SER A 117 7.43 16.52 1.02
N ASP A 118 8.68 16.11 0.74
CA ASP A 118 9.03 14.77 0.28
C ASP A 118 9.25 13.79 1.46
N ASN A 119 9.21 14.27 2.71
CA ASN A 119 9.45 13.46 3.90
C ASN A 119 8.25 12.56 4.23
N VAL A 120 8.40 11.26 3.97
CA VAL A 120 7.38 10.23 4.17
C VAL A 120 7.20 9.78 5.63
N GLY A 121 7.98 10.32 6.56
CA GLY A 121 7.92 10.01 8.00
C GLY A 121 7.61 11.21 8.88
N SER A 122 7.20 12.35 8.31
CA SER A 122 6.86 13.54 9.08
C SER A 122 5.55 13.36 9.86
N THR A 123 5.51 13.85 11.10
CA THR A 123 4.28 13.96 11.90
C THR A 123 3.69 15.38 11.88
N ASP A 124 4.28 16.30 11.12
CA ASP A 124 3.85 17.69 11.00
C ASP A 124 2.55 17.78 10.18
N THR A 125 1.46 18.20 10.84
CA THR A 125 0.14 18.33 10.22
C THR A 125 -0.01 19.57 9.35
N THR A 126 1.03 20.42 9.25
CA THR A 126 1.06 21.61 8.39
C THR A 126 1.71 21.35 7.03
N LEU A 127 2.20 20.11 6.79
CA LEU A 127 2.82 19.72 5.53
C LEU A 127 1.86 18.89 4.66
N ALA A 128 1.82 19.18 3.37
CA ALA A 128 1.21 18.31 2.37
C ALA A 128 2.27 17.44 1.68
N ALA A 129 1.89 16.20 1.39
CA ALA A 129 2.71 15.26 0.65
C ALA A 129 2.88 15.70 -0.81
N THR A 130 4.09 15.60 -1.33
CA THR A 130 4.36 15.75 -2.77
C THR A 130 4.11 14.45 -3.52
N ILE A 131 3.98 14.54 -4.84
CA ILE A 131 3.91 13.35 -5.71
C ILE A 131 5.15 12.44 -5.56
N ASN A 132 6.32 12.98 -5.23
CA ASN A 132 7.54 12.21 -4.99
C ASN A 132 7.38 11.31 -3.75
N SER A 133 6.89 11.88 -2.64
CA SER A 133 6.63 11.12 -1.40
C SER A 133 5.55 10.04 -1.60
N VAL A 134 4.50 10.35 -2.37
CA VAL A 134 3.44 9.41 -2.72
C VAL A 134 3.96 8.28 -3.61
N THR A 135 4.76 8.60 -4.63
CA THR A 135 5.35 7.60 -5.52
C THR A 135 6.34 6.70 -4.78
N TYR A 136 7.17 7.27 -3.91
CA TYR A 136 8.09 6.50 -3.07
C TYR A 136 7.34 5.53 -2.16
N THR A 137 6.36 6.02 -1.40
CA THR A 137 5.56 5.18 -0.48
C THR A 137 4.80 4.09 -1.23
N PHE A 138 4.22 4.42 -2.39
CA PHE A 138 3.58 3.44 -3.27
C PHE A 138 4.55 2.36 -3.76
N GLY A 139 5.76 2.74 -4.19
CA GLY A 139 6.80 1.79 -4.60
C GLY A 139 7.26 0.87 -3.45
N GLN A 140 7.44 1.42 -2.25
CA GLN A 140 7.77 0.62 -1.06
C GLN A 140 6.63 -0.35 -0.71
N ALA A 141 5.37 0.10 -0.76
CA ALA A 141 4.21 -0.76 -0.51
C ALA A 141 4.11 -1.89 -1.55
N GLN A 142 4.29 -1.58 -2.84
CA GLN A 142 4.29 -2.57 -3.91
C GLN A 142 5.40 -3.63 -3.70
N SER A 143 6.60 -3.22 -3.27
CA SER A 143 7.69 -4.14 -2.97
C SER A 143 7.37 -5.10 -1.83
N LYS A 144 6.77 -4.59 -0.74
CA LYS A 144 6.38 -5.39 0.44
C LYS A 144 5.18 -6.31 0.18
N MET A 145 4.28 -5.93 -0.73
CA MET A 145 3.10 -6.73 -1.11
C MET A 145 3.35 -7.67 -2.29
N SER A 146 4.54 -7.63 -2.90
CA SER A 146 4.88 -8.52 -3.99
C SER A 146 4.83 -9.98 -3.53
N LYS A 147 4.06 -10.82 -4.22
CA LYS A 147 3.97 -12.26 -3.90
C LYS A 147 5.34 -12.95 -3.99
N ALA A 148 6.23 -12.45 -4.85
CA ALA A 148 7.61 -12.93 -4.93
C ALA A 148 8.43 -12.62 -3.66
N SER A 149 7.97 -11.65 -2.85
CA SER A 149 8.60 -11.25 -1.59
C SER A 149 8.01 -11.94 -0.36
N ASN A 150 7.03 -12.84 -0.49
CA ASN A 150 6.39 -13.55 0.64
C ASN A 150 7.42 -14.41 1.41
N GLY A 151 8.10 -13.80 2.38
CA GLY A 151 9.17 -14.41 3.17
C GLY A 151 10.58 -14.25 2.60
N ALA A 152 10.78 -13.40 1.58
CA ALA A 152 12.11 -13.10 1.05
C ALA A 152 12.91 -12.18 1.99
N ASP A 153 12.22 -11.37 2.78
CA ASP A 153 12.73 -10.44 3.78
C ASP A 153 13.07 -11.09 5.12
N ILE A 154 12.76 -12.38 5.30
CA ILE A 154 13.07 -13.14 6.52
C ILE A 154 14.56 -13.51 6.51
N PRO A 155 15.39 -12.93 7.40
CA PRO A 155 16.84 -13.14 7.37
C PRO A 155 17.24 -14.58 7.70
N ASP A 156 16.54 -15.19 8.66
CA ASP A 156 16.70 -16.59 9.03
C ASP A 156 15.34 -17.30 8.97
N LYS A 157 15.11 -17.97 7.84
CA LYS A 157 13.89 -18.75 7.60
C LYS A 157 13.76 -19.95 8.55
N ALA A 158 14.86 -20.49 9.06
CA ALA A 158 14.82 -21.62 9.98
C ALA A 158 14.39 -21.17 11.39
N ALA A 159 14.97 -20.08 11.90
CA ALA A 159 14.53 -19.46 13.15
C ALA A 159 13.06 -19.01 13.07
N PHE A 160 12.64 -18.44 11.94
CA PHE A 160 11.24 -18.06 11.73
C PHE A 160 10.27 -19.25 11.81
N ARG A 161 10.57 -20.37 11.14
CA ARG A 161 9.75 -21.60 11.25
C ARG A 161 9.68 -22.10 12.70
N LEU A 162 10.81 -22.09 13.42
CA LEU A 162 10.88 -22.50 14.81
C LEU A 162 10.02 -21.59 15.72
N ALA A 163 10.08 -20.27 15.52
CA ALA A 163 9.29 -19.31 16.29
C ALA A 163 7.78 -19.50 16.10
N LEU A 164 7.36 -19.90 14.90
CA LEU A 164 5.98 -20.28 14.59
C LEU A 164 5.61 -21.69 15.06
N GLN A 165 6.54 -22.41 15.70
CA GLN A 165 6.38 -23.80 16.14
C GLN A 165 6.01 -24.74 14.97
N LEU A 166 6.42 -24.38 13.77
CA LEU A 166 6.28 -25.22 12.60
C LEU A 166 7.33 -26.33 12.69
N GLY A 167 6.88 -27.56 12.89
CA GLY A 167 7.75 -28.73 12.96
C GLY A 167 8.41 -29.08 11.62
N ALA A 168 9.15 -30.18 11.61
CA ALA A 168 9.87 -30.67 10.43
C ALA A 168 8.96 -30.90 9.20
N ALA A 169 7.66 -31.13 9.40
CA ALA A 169 6.67 -31.26 8.33
C ALA A 169 6.62 -30.04 7.39
N ALA A 170 6.92 -28.83 7.88
CA ALA A 170 6.92 -27.62 7.05
C ALA A 170 8.07 -27.57 6.02
N LEU A 171 9.01 -28.51 6.08
CA LEU A 171 10.09 -28.68 5.10
C LEU A 171 9.76 -29.72 4.04
N LEU A 172 8.69 -30.50 4.23
CA LEU A 172 8.36 -31.62 3.38
C LEU A 172 7.31 -31.22 2.34
N GLY A 173 7.44 -31.79 1.15
CA GLY A 173 6.39 -31.73 0.14
C GLY A 173 5.19 -32.61 0.51
N VAL A 174 4.15 -32.55 -0.31
CA VAL A 174 2.99 -33.43 -0.17
C VAL A 174 3.14 -34.60 -1.14
N GLY A 175 3.10 -35.82 -0.61
CA GLY A 175 3.21 -37.04 -1.42
C GLY A 175 1.94 -37.33 -2.21
N THR A 176 2.13 -38.06 -3.30
CA THR A 176 1.08 -38.56 -4.20
C THR A 176 1.01 -40.09 -4.17
N ARG A 177 -0.03 -40.66 -4.78
CA ARG A 177 -0.28 -42.11 -4.79
C ARG A 177 0.94 -42.95 -5.18
N ASP A 178 1.78 -42.43 -6.07
CA ASP A 178 2.92 -43.14 -6.62
C ASP A 178 4.17 -43.08 -5.71
N ASP A 179 4.21 -42.14 -4.76
CA ASP A 179 5.36 -41.90 -3.90
C ASP A 179 5.55 -42.95 -2.80
N ILE A 180 4.45 -43.52 -2.28
CA ILE A 180 4.53 -44.55 -1.23
C ILE A 180 5.13 -45.86 -1.77
N PRO A 181 4.62 -46.45 -2.88
CA PRO A 181 5.22 -47.66 -3.44
C PRO A 181 6.65 -47.44 -3.96
N ALA A 182 6.98 -46.23 -4.39
CA ALA A 182 8.32 -45.85 -4.85
C ALA A 182 9.34 -45.68 -3.70
N GLY A 183 8.89 -45.64 -2.45
CA GLY A 183 9.76 -45.48 -1.27
C GLY A 183 10.28 -44.06 -1.06
N SER A 184 9.54 -43.03 -1.50
CA SER A 184 9.91 -41.63 -1.29
C SER A 184 10.00 -41.30 0.21
N THR A 185 11.14 -40.78 0.68
CA THR A 185 11.43 -40.57 2.11
C THR A 185 11.21 -39.14 2.62
N SER A 186 10.94 -38.18 1.74
CA SER A 186 10.92 -36.73 2.05
C SER A 186 9.58 -36.07 1.72
N LEU A 187 8.47 -36.78 1.93
CA LEU A 187 7.12 -36.31 1.63
C LEU A 187 6.15 -36.62 2.77
N LEU A 188 5.15 -35.76 2.97
CA LEU A 188 4.02 -36.02 3.84
C LEU A 188 3.00 -36.90 3.12
N ALA A 189 2.64 -38.05 3.69
CA ALA A 189 1.63 -38.93 3.12
C ALA A 189 0.24 -38.26 3.18
N THR A 190 -0.44 -38.14 2.03
CA THR A 190 -1.85 -37.72 2.01
C THR A 190 -2.77 -38.90 2.34
N MET A 191 -4.02 -38.60 2.66
CA MET A 191 -5.05 -39.63 2.84
C MET A 191 -5.23 -40.47 1.57
N ASP A 192 -5.08 -39.87 0.38
CA ASP A 192 -5.14 -40.60 -0.90
C ASP A 192 -3.95 -41.54 -1.09
N CYS A 193 -2.74 -41.13 -0.67
CA CYS A 193 -1.58 -42.02 -0.66
C CYS A 193 -1.80 -43.20 0.29
N LEU A 194 -2.31 -42.93 1.49
CA LEU A 194 -2.57 -44.00 2.45
C LEU A 194 -3.68 -44.94 1.96
N ALA A 195 -4.73 -44.40 1.35
CA ALA A 195 -5.81 -45.18 0.76
C ALA A 195 -5.36 -46.00 -0.45
N SER A 196 -4.29 -45.62 -1.16
CA SER A 196 -3.73 -46.47 -2.23
C SER A 196 -2.98 -47.69 -1.69
N LEU A 197 -2.41 -47.60 -0.49
CA LEU A 197 -1.72 -48.70 0.16
C LEU A 197 -2.72 -49.78 0.62
N ILE A 198 -3.87 -49.35 1.18
CA ILE A 198 -4.96 -50.21 1.64
C ILE A 198 -6.31 -49.55 1.31
N PRO A 199 -6.90 -49.80 0.13
CA PRO A 199 -8.16 -49.15 -0.25
C PRO A 199 -9.34 -49.62 0.60
N LYS A 200 -10.21 -48.68 0.98
CA LYS A 200 -11.49 -49.01 1.62
C LYS A 200 -12.38 -49.74 0.62
N ARG A 201 -12.74 -50.99 0.92
CA ARG A 201 -13.73 -51.75 0.14
C ARG A 201 -14.61 -52.63 1.03
N SER A 202 -15.79 -52.97 0.53
CA SER A 202 -16.67 -53.98 1.14
C SER A 202 -16.20 -55.37 0.72
N TYR A 203 -15.91 -56.23 1.69
CA TYR A 203 -15.42 -57.58 1.41
C TYR A 203 -16.56 -58.57 1.20
N SER A 204 -16.37 -59.47 0.24
CA SER A 204 -17.27 -60.61 -0.01
C SER A 204 -16.84 -61.87 0.75
N ALA A 205 -17.69 -62.90 0.75
CA ALA A 205 -17.41 -64.19 1.40
C ALA A 205 -16.17 -64.90 0.81
N ASN A 206 -15.89 -64.68 -0.47
CA ASN A 206 -14.65 -65.07 -1.15
C ASN A 206 -14.03 -63.78 -1.72
N ASP A 207 -12.92 -63.34 -1.17
CA ASP A 207 -12.31 -62.06 -1.52
C ASP A 207 -10.82 -62.06 -1.15
N TYR A 208 -10.14 -60.96 -1.43
CA TYR A 208 -8.73 -60.78 -1.16
C TYR A 208 -8.43 -59.42 -0.52
N ILE A 209 -7.16 -59.17 -0.25
CA ILE A 209 -6.58 -57.85 -0.06
C ILE A 209 -5.16 -57.92 -0.58
N ARG A 210 -4.71 -56.86 -1.26
CA ARG A 210 -3.35 -56.71 -1.74
C ARG A 210 -2.68 -55.56 -0.99
N ILE A 211 -1.47 -55.78 -0.48
CA ILE A 211 -0.73 -54.85 0.38
C ILE A 211 0.73 -54.80 -0.09
N PRO A 212 1.20 -53.69 -0.67
CA PRO A 212 0.43 -52.58 -1.26
C PRO A 212 -0.43 -53.05 -2.44
N ASP A 213 -1.49 -52.32 -2.79
CA ASP A 213 -2.30 -52.60 -3.99
C ASP A 213 -1.55 -52.24 -5.30
N VAL A 214 -0.44 -52.94 -5.55
CA VAL A 214 0.45 -52.81 -6.71
C VAL A 214 0.77 -54.19 -7.28
N PRO A 215 1.02 -54.35 -8.59
CA PRO A 215 1.39 -55.64 -9.17
C PRO A 215 2.54 -56.30 -8.40
N ARG A 216 2.44 -57.62 -8.13
CA ARG A 216 3.41 -58.42 -7.35
C ARG A 216 3.53 -58.03 -5.87
N GLY A 217 2.63 -57.18 -5.35
CA GLY A 217 2.49 -56.93 -3.92
C GLY A 217 1.92 -58.15 -3.18
N LEU A 218 2.21 -58.26 -1.88
CA LEU A 218 1.70 -59.35 -1.04
C LEU A 218 0.16 -59.37 -1.09
N MET A 219 -0.39 -60.57 -1.18
CA MET A 219 -1.82 -60.82 -1.24
C MET A 219 -2.22 -61.76 -0.12
N ILE A 220 -3.33 -61.44 0.53
CA ILE A 220 -4.04 -62.35 1.42
C ILE A 220 -5.41 -62.58 0.78
N GLN A 221 -5.75 -63.84 0.53
CA GLN A 221 -7.05 -64.22 -0.02
C GLN A 221 -7.76 -65.11 0.99
N TRP A 222 -9.09 -65.06 0.99
CA TRP A 222 -9.91 -65.91 1.83
C TRP A 222 -11.15 -66.35 1.09
N GLY A 223 -11.77 -67.37 1.64
CA GLY A 223 -13.00 -67.85 1.08
C GLY A 223 -13.73 -68.87 1.90
N TYR A 224 -14.86 -69.24 1.34
CA TYR A 224 -15.74 -70.29 1.80
C TYR A 224 -16.19 -71.12 0.61
N PHE A 225 -16.24 -72.43 0.82
CA PHE A 225 -16.81 -73.36 -0.13
C PHE A 225 -17.61 -74.44 0.60
N SER A 226 -18.72 -74.86 -0.01
CA SER A 226 -19.66 -75.82 0.56
C SER A 226 -19.29 -77.28 0.27
N SER A 227 -18.72 -77.53 -0.91
CA SER A 227 -18.25 -78.85 -1.35
C SER A 227 -17.29 -78.70 -2.53
N GLY A 228 -16.58 -79.78 -2.90
CA GLY A 228 -15.66 -79.83 -4.05
C GLY A 228 -14.19 -80.05 -3.68
N GLN A 229 -13.40 -80.44 -4.67
CA GLN A 229 -11.98 -80.81 -4.53
C GLN A 229 -11.01 -79.71 -4.96
N GLY A 230 -11.33 -79.01 -6.06
CA GLY A 230 -10.57 -77.86 -6.55
C GLY A 230 -11.22 -76.57 -6.10
N VAL A 231 -10.44 -75.72 -5.44
CA VAL A 231 -10.87 -74.40 -4.98
C VAL A 231 -10.06 -73.35 -5.73
N ASN A 232 -10.75 -72.50 -6.47
CA ASN A 232 -10.13 -71.37 -7.15
C ASN A 232 -10.04 -70.18 -6.20
N PHE A 233 -8.93 -69.47 -6.25
CA PHE A 233 -8.82 -68.19 -5.56
C PHE A 233 -9.71 -67.13 -6.25
N PRO A 234 -10.22 -66.13 -5.49
CA PRO A 234 -10.93 -64.98 -6.04
C PRO A 234 -10.19 -64.32 -7.20
N THR A 235 -8.87 -64.25 -7.10
CA THR A 235 -7.99 -63.82 -8.19
C THR A 235 -6.69 -64.62 -8.15
N PRO A 236 -6.03 -64.92 -9.29
CA PRO A 236 -4.73 -65.58 -9.25
C PRO A 236 -3.69 -64.73 -8.52
N PHE A 237 -2.82 -65.36 -7.72
CA PHE A 237 -1.59 -64.72 -7.26
C PHE A 237 -0.72 -64.35 -8.47
N SER A 238 -0.02 -63.22 -8.42
CA SER A 238 0.70 -62.71 -9.58
C SER A 238 1.97 -63.51 -9.89
N VAL A 239 2.52 -64.20 -8.88
CA VAL A 239 3.67 -65.09 -9.00
C VAL A 239 3.32 -66.46 -8.43
N ASP A 240 3.03 -66.57 -7.13
CA ASP A 240 2.75 -67.87 -6.51
C ASP A 240 1.93 -67.77 -5.22
N CYS A 241 1.30 -68.90 -4.86
CA CYS A 241 0.70 -69.10 -3.55
C CYS A 241 1.76 -69.68 -2.60
N LEU A 242 2.00 -69.02 -1.47
CA LEU A 242 2.98 -69.45 -0.48
C LEU A 242 2.40 -70.44 0.53
N THR A 243 1.13 -70.27 0.88
CA THR A 243 0.47 -71.13 1.85
C THR A 243 -1.04 -71.06 1.73
N VAL A 244 -1.70 -72.16 2.11
CA VAL A 244 -3.14 -72.28 2.25
C VAL A 244 -3.45 -72.96 3.57
N LEU A 245 -4.21 -72.28 4.42
CA LEU A 245 -4.78 -72.85 5.64
C LEU A 245 -6.28 -73.06 5.45
N GLN A 246 -6.73 -74.27 5.72
CA GLN A 246 -8.14 -74.66 5.67
C GLN A 246 -8.68 -74.90 7.08
N ILE A 247 -9.90 -74.46 7.34
CA ILE A 247 -10.61 -74.67 8.60
C ILE A 247 -12.00 -75.22 8.27
N PRO A 248 -12.30 -76.49 8.61
CA PRO A 248 -13.63 -77.07 8.41
C PRO A 248 -14.68 -76.35 9.25
N GLN A 249 -15.90 -76.22 8.71
CA GLN A 249 -17.03 -75.53 9.35
C GLN A 249 -18.09 -76.50 9.92
N SER A 250 -17.76 -77.77 10.16
CA SER A 250 -18.70 -78.71 10.77
C SER A 250 -18.53 -78.84 12.28
N ALA A 251 -19.66 -79.04 12.97
CA ALA A 251 -19.71 -79.55 14.34
C ALA A 251 -19.66 -81.10 14.34
N ASP A 252 -18.94 -81.72 13.41
CA ASP A 252 -19.03 -83.16 13.19
C ASP A 252 -18.43 -83.96 14.35
N THR A 253 -19.29 -84.73 15.01
CA THR A 253 -19.00 -85.74 16.03
C THR A 253 -18.34 -87.02 15.48
N GLY A 254 -17.98 -87.05 14.20
CA GLY A 254 -17.14 -88.09 13.59
C GLY A 254 -15.69 -87.63 13.52
N ALA A 255 -14.72 -88.53 13.66
CA ALA A 255 -13.27 -88.26 13.72
C ALA A 255 -12.66 -87.68 12.41
N HIS A 256 -13.16 -86.54 11.94
CA HIS A 256 -12.67 -85.78 10.80
C HIS A 256 -11.65 -84.73 11.29
N GLY A 257 -10.54 -85.20 11.87
CA GLY A 257 -9.45 -84.34 12.33
C GLY A 257 -8.71 -83.63 11.20
N LEU A 258 -7.74 -82.77 11.57
CA LEU A 258 -6.87 -81.99 10.66
C LEU A 258 -6.27 -82.78 9.49
N ILE A 259 -6.11 -84.11 9.63
CA ILE A 259 -5.57 -85.02 8.63
C ILE A 259 -6.47 -85.13 7.39
N TYR A 260 -7.80 -84.98 7.53
CA TYR A 260 -8.73 -85.05 6.40
C TYR A 260 -8.84 -83.73 5.63
N HIS A 261 -8.51 -82.60 6.26
CA HIS A 261 -8.65 -81.26 5.69
C HIS A 261 -7.32 -80.66 5.21
N GLN A 262 -6.41 -81.53 4.74
CA GLN A 262 -5.11 -81.11 4.23
C GLN A 262 -5.24 -80.51 2.82
N THR A 263 -4.41 -79.50 2.57
CA THR A 263 -4.13 -79.02 1.21
C THR A 263 -3.16 -79.99 0.55
N LEU A 264 -3.58 -80.68 -0.52
CA LEU A 264 -2.73 -81.62 -1.26
C LEU A 264 -1.71 -80.89 -2.13
N SER A 265 -2.14 -79.83 -2.79
CA SER A 265 -1.30 -78.95 -3.59
C SER A 265 -1.95 -77.59 -3.73
N PHE A 266 -1.15 -76.57 -4.00
CA PHE A 266 -1.61 -75.24 -4.34
C PHE A 266 -0.69 -74.64 -5.39
N ASN A 267 -1.21 -73.72 -6.18
CA ASN A 267 -0.49 -72.94 -7.17
C ASN A 267 -1.08 -71.53 -7.22
N ALA A 268 -0.62 -70.68 -8.14
CA ALA A 268 -1.12 -69.32 -8.27
C ALA A 268 -2.65 -69.19 -8.47
N GLN A 269 -3.33 -70.20 -9.02
CA GLN A 269 -4.76 -70.14 -9.37
C GLN A 269 -5.69 -70.70 -8.29
N GLY A 270 -5.21 -71.62 -7.46
CA GLY A 270 -6.04 -72.30 -6.49
C GLY A 270 -5.31 -73.43 -5.77
N PHE A 271 -6.10 -74.25 -5.08
CA PHE A 271 -5.59 -75.41 -4.35
C PHE A 271 -6.50 -76.63 -4.48
N LEU A 272 -5.89 -77.79 -4.29
CA LEU A 272 -6.56 -79.08 -4.21
C LEU A 272 -6.59 -79.53 -2.76
N ARG A 273 -7.75 -80.01 -2.30
CA ARG A 273 -7.88 -80.68 -1.00
C ARG A 273 -7.99 -82.19 -1.18
N ASN A 274 -8.08 -82.93 -0.08
CA ASN A 274 -8.25 -84.38 -0.10
C ASN A 274 -9.67 -84.80 -0.52
N ALA A 275 -9.79 -85.81 -1.40
CA ALA A 275 -11.04 -86.42 -1.88
C ALA A 275 -11.99 -86.80 -0.74
N ALA A 276 -11.44 -87.31 0.35
CA ALA A 276 -12.21 -87.71 1.53
C ALA A 276 -12.93 -86.54 2.23
N ALA A 277 -12.61 -85.29 1.88
CA ALA A 277 -13.16 -84.10 2.52
C ALA A 277 -14.00 -83.22 1.58
N SER A 278 -14.25 -83.62 0.32
CA SER A 278 -15.03 -82.79 -0.63
C SER A 278 -16.46 -82.49 -0.21
N SER A 279 -17.05 -83.26 0.69
CA SER A 279 -18.44 -83.07 1.14
C SER A 279 -18.57 -82.12 2.33
N VAL A 280 -17.45 -81.71 2.94
CA VAL A 280 -17.46 -80.92 4.17
C VAL A 280 -17.17 -79.45 3.86
N PRO A 281 -18.02 -78.50 4.28
CA PRO A 281 -17.80 -77.08 4.08
C PRO A 281 -16.57 -76.59 4.83
N CYS A 282 -15.77 -75.74 4.21
CA CYS A 282 -14.55 -75.18 4.79
C CYS A 282 -14.45 -73.67 4.53
N ARG A 283 -13.86 -72.98 5.51
CA ARG A 283 -13.27 -71.65 5.31
C ARG A 283 -11.79 -71.81 5.06
N TRP A 284 -11.20 -70.88 4.34
CA TRP A 284 -9.77 -70.92 4.06
C TRP A 284 -9.19 -69.52 3.98
N ILE A 285 -7.89 -69.45 4.22
CA ILE A 285 -7.06 -68.28 4.00
C ILE A 285 -5.79 -68.72 3.26
N ALA A 286 -5.38 -67.93 2.27
CA ALA A 286 -4.20 -68.16 1.48
C ALA A 286 -3.35 -66.89 1.42
N ILE A 287 -2.03 -67.04 1.41
CA ILE A 287 -1.09 -65.93 1.31
C ILE A 287 -0.17 -66.19 0.12
N GLY A 288 0.12 -65.16 -0.67
CA GLY A 288 0.97 -65.22 -1.86
C GLY A 288 1.31 -63.82 -2.35
N TYR A 289 1.88 -63.68 -3.54
CA TYR A 289 2.15 -62.38 -4.18
C TYR A 289 2.02 -62.45 -5.69
#